data_AF-A0A2A4FCE0-F1
#
_entry.id   AF-A0A2A4FCE0-F1
#
_cell.length_a   1.000
_cell.length_b   1.000
_cell.length_c   1.000
_cell.angle_alpha   90.00
_cell.angle_beta   90.00
_cell.angle_gamma   90.00
#
_symmetry.space_group_name_H-M   'P 1'
#
loop_
_entity.id
_entity.type
_entity.pdbx_description
1 polymer ?
#
loop_
_entity_poly.entity_id
_entity_poly.type
_entity_poly.pdbx_seq_one_letter_code
_entity_poly.pdbx_strand_id
1 'polypeptide(L)' 'MANEPIDTFVAWVDSVEMEARRAFGRSDADLTWLIGGIEEMRPSFHDGMSAARYVQAQIETIG' A
#
# COMPACT_ATOMS: atom_id res chain seq x y z
N MET A 1 -10.68 5.18 21.22
CA MET A 1 -9.97 5.00 19.94
C MET A 1 -8.76 4.15 20.27
N ALA A 2 -8.72 2.90 19.79
CA ALA A 2 -7.58 2.03 20.08
C ALA A 2 -6.34 2.66 19.44
N ASN A 3 -5.28 2.87 20.22
CA ASN A 3 -3.97 3.18 19.67
C ASN A 3 -3.54 1.94 18.89
N GLU A 4 -3.74 1.98 17.59
CA GLU A 4 -3.24 0.96 16.69
C GLU A 4 -1.70 0.96 16.80
N PRO A 5 -1.05 -0.22 16.91
CA PRO A 5 0.40 -0.26 16.95
C PRO A 5 0.92 0.34 15.64
N ILE A 6 1.76 1.38 15.75
CA ILE A 6 2.44 2.00 14.60
C ILE A 6 3.14 0.91 13.77
N ASP A 7 3.64 -0.13 14.44
CA ASP A 7 4.27 -1.31 13.85
C ASP A 7 3.37 -2.05 12.84
N THR A 8 2.04 -2.07 13.05
CA THR A 8 1.10 -2.75 12.15
C THR A 8 0.89 -1.97 10.85
N PHE A 9 0.77 -0.65 10.94
CA PHE A 9 0.61 0.19 9.75
C PHE A 9 1.88 0.20 8.90
N VAL A 10 3.06 0.33 9.53
CA VAL A 10 4.35 0.29 8.84
C VAL A 10 4.55 -1.05 8.14
N ALA A 11 4.28 -2.18 8.80
CA ALA A 11 4.38 -3.50 8.19
C ALA A 11 3.41 -3.69 7.01
N TRP A 12 2.24 -3.06 7.06
CA TRP A 12 1.29 -3.05 5.95
C TRP A 12 1.77 -2.22 4.77
N VAL A 13 2.36 -1.03 5.01
CA VAL A 13 2.96 -0.19 3.97
C VAL A 13 4.11 -0.93 3.26
N ASP A 14 5.00 -1.60 4.01
CA ASP A 14 6.06 -2.43 3.44
C ASP A 14 5.48 -3.54 2.55
N SER A 15 4.37 -4.14 2.97
CA SER A 15 3.67 -5.16 2.18
C SER A 15 3.07 -4.57 0.89
N VAL A 16 2.53 -3.35 0.95
CA VAL A 16 2.04 -2.62 -0.24
C VAL A 16 3.17 -2.36 -1.23
N GLU A 17 4.34 -1.90 -0.77
CA GLU A 17 5.50 -1.71 -1.62
C GLU A 17 5.95 -3.02 -2.30
N MET A 18 6.00 -4.12 -1.54
CA MET A 18 6.37 -5.43 -2.08
C MET A 18 5.40 -5.90 -3.16
N GLU A 19 4.09 -5.78 -2.92
CA GLU A 19 3.06 -6.16 -3.88
C GLU A 19 3.09 -5.26 -5.14
N ALA A 20 3.34 -3.97 -4.98
CA ALA A 20 3.54 -3.04 -6.10
C ALA A 20 4.73 -3.46 -6.96
N ARG A 21 5.89 -3.74 -6.36
CA ARG A 21 7.09 -4.21 -7.08
C ARG A 21 6.85 -5.51 -7.80
N ARG A 22 6.09 -6.43 -7.18
CA ARG A 22 5.69 -7.71 -7.78
C ARG A 22 4.78 -7.51 -8.98
N ALA A 23 3.76 -6.67 -8.87
CA ALA A 23 2.81 -6.40 -9.95
C ALA A 23 3.49 -5.80 -11.19
N PHE A 24 4.49 -4.94 -10.99
CA PHE A 24 5.24 -4.31 -12.08
C PHE A 24 6.48 -5.08 -12.54
N GLY A 25 6.81 -6.20 -11.88
CA GLY A 25 7.99 -7.02 -12.20
C GLY A 25 9.32 -6.28 -12.05
N ARG A 26 9.40 -5.26 -11.19
CA ARG A 26 10.60 -4.44 -10.98
C ARG A 26 10.91 -4.31 -9.50
N SER A 27 12.04 -4.85 -9.08
CA SER A 27 12.52 -4.80 -7.69
C SER A 27 13.04 -3.43 -7.26
N ASP A 28 13.60 -2.65 -8.20
CA ASP A 28 14.31 -1.39 -7.96
C ASP A 28 13.56 -0.16 -8.49
N ALA A 29 12.29 -0.31 -8.91
CA ALA A 29 11.51 0.83 -9.35
C ALA A 29 10.98 1.61 -8.15
N ASP A 30 11.13 2.94 -8.21
CA ASP A 30 10.36 3.83 -7.35
C ASP A 30 8.90 3.79 -7.79
N LEU A 31 8.05 3.24 -6.91
CA LEU A 31 6.60 3.08 -7.11
C LEU A 31 5.80 3.94 -6.13
N THR A 32 6.42 4.94 -5.51
CA THR A 32 5.73 5.89 -4.62
C THR A 32 4.57 6.62 -5.32
N TRP A 33 4.70 6.86 -6.63
CA TRP A 33 3.63 7.42 -7.47
C TRP A 33 2.39 6.52 -7.59
N LEU A 34 2.53 5.21 -7.39
CA LEU A 34 1.45 4.24 -7.48
C LEU A 34 0.73 4.07 -6.15
N ILE A 35 1.49 3.99 -5.05
CA ILE A 35 0.95 3.63 -3.73
C ILE A 35 0.51 4.85 -2.90
N GLY A 36 0.74 6.06 -3.39
CA GLY A 36 0.27 7.30 -2.77
C GLY A 36 1.03 7.69 -1.50
N GLY A 37 0.58 8.78 -0.88
CA GLY A 37 1.13 9.26 0.39
C GLY A 37 0.60 8.47 1.59
N ILE A 38 1.35 8.47 2.70
CA ILE A 38 0.95 7.80 3.96
C ILE A 38 -0.47 8.20 4.42
N GLU A 39 -0.83 9.47 4.28
CA GLU A 39 -2.16 9.97 4.68
C GLU A 39 -3.30 9.44 3.81
N GLU A 40 -3.02 9.11 2.54
CA GLU A 40 -3.99 8.54 1.59
C GLU A 40 -4.13 7.02 1.79
N MET A 41 -3.06 6.37 2.26
CA MET A 41 -3.02 4.95 2.58
C MET A 41 -3.78 4.61 3.87
N ARG A 42 -3.72 5.52 4.86
CA ARG A 42 -4.24 5.30 6.22
C ARG A 42 -5.74 4.90 6.27
N PRO A 43 -6.66 5.50 5.49
CA PRO A 43 -8.05 5.07 5.45
C PRO A 43 -8.22 3.63 4.97
N SER A 44 -7.52 3.23 3.90
CA SER A 44 -7.62 1.87 3.35
C SER A 44 -7.11 0.83 4.34
N PHE A 45 -6.06 1.15 5.08
CA PHE A 45 -5.56 0.31 6.16
C PHE A 45 -6.57 0.19 7.31
N HIS A 46 -7.15 1.30 7.78
CA HIS A 46 -8.18 1.26 8.83
C HIS A 46 -9.43 0.48 8.40
N ASP A 47 -9.77 0.49 7.11
CA ASP A 47 -10.86 -0.30 6.53
C ASP A 47 -10.52 -1.80 6.42
N GLY A 48 -9.32 -2.22 6.85
CA GLY A 48 -8.86 -3.60 6.81
C GLY A 48 -8.51 -4.08 5.40
N MET A 49 -8.23 -3.17 4.47
CA MET A 49 -7.84 -3.53 3.11
C MET A 49 -6.49 -4.25 3.12
N SER A 50 -6.37 -5.35 2.38
CA SER A 50 -5.07 -6.02 2.21
C SER A 50 -4.16 -5.23 1.27
N ALA A 51 -2.84 -5.37 1.45
CA ALA A 51 -1.84 -4.73 0.59
C ALA A 51 -2.03 -5.04 -0.90
N ALA A 52 -2.25 -6.33 -1.24
CA ALA A 52 -2.49 -6.75 -2.63
C ALA A 52 -3.76 -6.11 -3.22
N ARG A 53 -4.84 -6.01 -2.42
CA ARG A 53 -6.08 -5.36 -2.86
C ARG A 53 -5.88 -3.86 -3.08
N TYR A 54 -5.10 -3.21 -2.22
CA TYR A 54 -4.77 -1.80 -2.37
C TYR A 54 -4.00 -1.55 -3.66
N VAL A 55 -2.93 -2.30 -3.91
CA VAL A 55 -2.12 -2.19 -5.14
C VAL A 55 -2.97 -2.42 -6.39
N GLN A 56 -3.83 -3.44 -6.38
CA GLN A 56 -4.72 -3.71 -7.51
C GLN A 56 -5.65 -2.53 -7.80
N ALA A 57 -6.25 -1.93 -6.77
CA ALA A 57 -7.13 -0.76 -6.92
C ALA A 57 -6.38 0.47 -7.48
N GLN A 58 -5.13 0.68 -7.07
CA GLN A 58 -4.30 1.76 -7.61
C GLN A 58 -3.97 1.56 -9.09
N ILE A 59 -3.64 0.32 -9.49
CA ILE A 59 -3.38 -0.01 -10.90
C ILE A 59 -4.63 0.24 -11.75
N GLU A 60 -5.82 -0.17 -11.27
CA GLU A 60 -7.11 0.03 -11.95
C GLU A 60 -7.50 1.51 -12.07
N THR A 61 -6.98 2.38 -11.19
CA THR A 61 -7.26 3.81 -11.22
C THR A 61 -6.41 4.54 -12.27
N ILE A 62 -5.26 3.98 -12.64
CA ILE A 62 -4.28 4.60 -13.55
C ILE A 62 -4.44 4.09 -15.00
N GLY A 63 -4.92 2.86 -15.19
CA GLY A 63 -5.16 2.24 -16.50
C GLY A 63 -6.51 2.62 -17.11
#